data_AF-F5NYU3-F1
#
_entry.id   AF-F5NYU3-F1
#
_cell.length_a   1.000
_cell.length_b   1.000
_cell.length_c   1.000
_cell.angle_alpha   90.00
_cell.angle_beta   90.00
_cell.angle_gamma   90.00
#
_symmetry.space_group_name_H-M   'P 1'
#
loop_
_entity.id
_entity.type
_entity.pdbx_description
1 polymer ?
#
loop_
_entity_poly.entity_id
_entity_poly.type
_entity_poly.pdbx_seq_one_letter_code
_entity_poly.pdbx_strand_id
1 'polypeptide(L)'
;MAKNYAALARSVIAALGGVDNISAVTHCMTRLRFVIKDDQLIDSPTLKTIPGVLGVVRSDNQCQVIIGNTVSQAFQEVVSLLPGDMQPAQPVGKPKLTLRRIGAGILDALIGTMSPLIPAIIGGSMVKLLAMILEMSGVLTKGSPTLTILNVIGDGAFFFLPLMVAASAAIKFKTNMSLAIAIAGVLVHPSFIELMAKAAQGEHVEFALIPVTAVKYTYTVIPALVMTWCLSYIERWVDRITPAVTKNFLKPMLIVLIAAPLAILLIGPIGIWIGSAISALVYTIHGYLGWLSVAIMGALWPLLVMTGMHRVFTPTIIQTIAETGKEGMVMPSEIGANLSLGGSSLAVPWKTKTRNCARRRWLRRHQPLWRGFPNRRYTAWRSA
;
A
#
# COMPACT_ATOMS: atom_id res chain seq x y z
N MET A 1 -10.61 -26.65 -21.77
CA MET A 1 -11.89 -27.07 -21.15
C MET A 1 -12.42 -25.93 -20.31
N ALA A 2 -13.51 -25.31 -20.74
CA ALA A 2 -14.20 -24.30 -19.94
C ALA A 2 -14.69 -24.97 -18.65
N LYS A 3 -14.14 -24.57 -17.50
CA LYS A 3 -14.64 -25.02 -16.20
C LYS A 3 -16.09 -24.53 -16.10
N ASN A 4 -17.03 -25.46 -15.91
CA ASN A 4 -18.45 -25.14 -15.86
C ASN A 4 -18.79 -24.49 -14.50
N TYR A 5 -18.46 -23.20 -14.35
CA TYR A 5 -18.64 -22.46 -13.10
C TYR A 5 -20.10 -22.23 -12.73
N ALA A 6 -21.01 -22.26 -13.70
CA ALA A 6 -22.45 -22.22 -13.46
C ALA A 6 -22.91 -23.48 -12.68
N ALA A 7 -22.40 -24.65 -13.05
CA ALA A 7 -22.67 -25.89 -12.31
C ALA A 7 -22.06 -25.86 -10.90
N LEU A 8 -20.84 -25.33 -10.77
CA LEU A 8 -20.19 -25.14 -9.46
C LEU A 8 -20.99 -24.19 -8.56
N ALA A 9 -21.44 -23.05 -9.09
CA ALA A 9 -22.21 -22.05 -8.35
C ALA A 9 -23.52 -22.64 -7.82
N ARG A 10 -24.27 -23.37 -8.65
CA ARG A 10 -25.51 -24.07 -8.24
C ARG A 10 -25.27 -25.09 -7.14
N SER A 11 -24.25 -25.93 -7.28
CA SER A 11 -23.91 -26.95 -6.27
C SER A 11 -23.47 -26.32 -4.95
N VAL A 12 -22.73 -25.20 -4.99
CA VAL A 12 -22.33 -24.47 -3.78
C VAL A 12 -23.53 -23.84 -3.10
N ILE A 13 -24.44 -23.20 -3.83
CA ILE A 13 -25.66 -22.59 -3.25
C ILE A 13 -26.57 -23.67 -2.64
N ALA A 14 -26.74 -24.81 -3.32
CA ALA A 14 -27.55 -25.92 -2.81
C ALA A 14 -26.99 -26.48 -1.49
N ALA A 15 -25.67 -26.69 -1.42
CA ALA A 15 -25.02 -27.20 -0.21
C ALA A 15 -24.92 -26.16 0.93
N LEU A 16 -25.24 -24.90 0.67
CA LEU A 16 -25.36 -23.84 1.67
C LEU A 16 -26.80 -23.69 2.22
N GLY A 17 -27.73 -24.58 1.86
CA GLY A 17 -29.13 -24.49 2.29
C GLY A 17 -30.01 -23.64 1.38
N GLY A 18 -29.55 -23.37 0.14
CA GLY A 18 -30.29 -22.62 -0.86
C GLY A 18 -30.06 -21.12 -0.81
N VAL A 19 -30.69 -20.41 -1.75
CA VAL A 19 -30.57 -18.95 -1.93
C VAL A 19 -31.08 -18.19 -0.70
N ASP A 20 -32.14 -18.68 -0.07
CA ASP A 20 -32.80 -18.02 1.06
C ASP A 20 -31.94 -18.01 2.33
N ASN A 21 -31.02 -18.96 2.46
CA ASN A 21 -30.09 -19.05 3.59
C ASN A 21 -28.88 -18.11 3.45
N ILE A 22 -28.63 -17.59 2.25
CA ILE A 22 -27.53 -16.66 1.98
C ILE A 22 -28.03 -15.24 2.27
N SER A 23 -27.27 -14.46 3.03
CA SER A 23 -27.57 -13.04 3.29
C SER A 23 -26.66 -12.09 2.52
N ALA A 24 -25.40 -12.48 2.29
CA ALA A 24 -24.48 -11.72 1.46
C ALA A 24 -23.38 -12.63 0.90
N VAL A 25 -22.85 -12.27 -0.26
CA VAL A 25 -21.68 -12.91 -0.87
C VAL A 25 -20.61 -11.88 -1.20
N THR A 26 -19.35 -12.21 -0.92
CA THR A 26 -18.18 -11.43 -1.36
C THR A 26 -17.06 -12.38 -1.77
N HIS A 27 -16.04 -11.89 -2.47
CA HIS A 27 -14.87 -12.68 -2.83
C HIS A 27 -13.55 -11.96 -2.54
N CYS A 28 -12.50 -12.74 -2.30
CA CYS A 28 -11.11 -12.26 -2.33
C CYS A 28 -10.36 -12.93 -3.49
N MET A 29 -9.03 -12.95 -3.50
CA MET A 29 -8.24 -13.52 -4.61
C MET A 29 -8.39 -15.04 -4.79
N THR A 30 -8.78 -15.78 -3.74
CA THR A 30 -8.87 -17.25 -3.79
C THR A 30 -10.11 -17.87 -3.13
N ARG A 31 -10.98 -17.06 -2.51
CA ARG A 31 -12.10 -17.56 -1.70
C ARG A 31 -13.39 -16.77 -1.97
N LEU A 32 -14.50 -17.50 -2.04
CA LEU A 32 -15.84 -16.94 -1.87
C LEU A 32 -16.16 -16.93 -0.38
N ARG A 33 -16.76 -15.85 0.10
CA ARG A 33 -17.25 -15.72 1.47
C ARG A 33 -18.75 -15.49 1.43
N PHE A 34 -19.47 -16.35 2.12
CA PHE A 34 -20.91 -16.30 2.28
C PHE A 34 -21.21 -15.91 3.72
N VAL A 35 -22.07 -14.91 3.91
CA VAL A 35 -22.72 -14.63 5.19
C VAL A 35 -24.03 -15.40 5.19
N ILE A 36 -24.25 -16.20 6.22
CA ILE A 36 -25.32 -17.21 6.26
C ILE A 36 -26.28 -16.90 7.41
N LYS A 37 -27.58 -17.16 7.21
CA LYS A 37 -28.63 -16.92 8.21
C LYS A 37 -28.73 -18.06 9.22
N ASP A 38 -28.70 -19.32 8.74
CA ASP A 38 -28.74 -20.53 9.55
C ASP A 38 -27.58 -21.47 9.20
N ASP A 39 -26.73 -21.70 10.21
CA ASP A 39 -25.52 -22.52 10.11
C ASP A 39 -25.85 -24.04 10.13
N GLN A 40 -27.04 -24.44 10.57
CA GLN A 40 -27.46 -25.85 10.60
C GLN A 40 -27.82 -26.41 9.21
N LEU A 41 -28.17 -25.54 8.26
CA LEU A 41 -28.53 -25.92 6.89
C LEU A 41 -27.31 -26.14 5.97
N ILE A 42 -26.09 -25.97 6.49
CA ILE A 42 -24.86 -26.06 5.69
C ILE A 42 -24.33 -27.50 5.68
N ASP A 43 -24.30 -28.09 4.48
CA ASP A 43 -23.68 -29.39 4.23
C ASP A 43 -22.19 -29.23 3.88
N SER A 44 -21.37 -29.18 4.93
CA SER A 44 -19.91 -29.06 4.82
C SER A 44 -19.19 -30.27 4.19
N PRO A 45 -19.60 -31.53 4.44
CA PRO A 45 -19.11 -32.70 3.71
C PRO A 45 -19.29 -32.55 2.20
N THR A 46 -20.50 -32.21 1.76
CA THR A 46 -20.84 -32.07 0.35
C THR A 46 -20.06 -30.93 -0.31
N LEU A 47 -19.92 -29.77 0.35
CA LEU A 47 -19.14 -28.64 -0.16
C LEU A 47 -17.68 -28.99 -0.49
N LYS A 48 -17.05 -29.91 0.27
CA LYS A 48 -15.66 -30.33 0.03
C LYS A 48 -15.52 -31.30 -1.16
N THR A 49 -16.60 -31.97 -1.55
CA THR A 49 -16.60 -32.93 -2.68
C THR A 49 -16.89 -32.27 -4.02
N ILE A 50 -17.32 -31.00 -4.04
CA ILE A 50 -17.64 -30.27 -5.26
C ILE A 50 -16.37 -30.08 -6.12
N PRO A 51 -16.38 -30.51 -7.39
CA PRO A 51 -15.25 -30.31 -8.30
C PRO A 51 -14.92 -28.83 -8.47
N GLY A 52 -13.71 -28.43 -8.05
CA GLY A 52 -13.25 -27.03 -8.10
C GLY A 52 -13.22 -26.33 -6.73
N VAL A 53 -13.72 -26.97 -5.67
CA VAL A 53 -13.53 -26.52 -4.29
C VAL A 53 -12.27 -27.16 -3.69
N LEU A 54 -11.31 -26.33 -3.29
CA LEU A 54 -10.04 -26.73 -2.68
C LEU A 54 -10.13 -26.86 -1.15
N GLY A 55 -11.19 -26.32 -0.54
CA GLY A 55 -11.43 -26.40 0.89
C GLY A 55 -12.56 -25.49 1.34
N VAL A 56 -13.07 -25.74 2.55
CA VAL A 56 -14.16 -24.97 3.16
C VAL A 56 -13.74 -24.61 4.58
N VAL A 57 -13.91 -23.35 4.96
CA VAL A 57 -13.60 -22.83 6.30
C VAL A 57 -14.85 -22.17 6.86
N ARG A 58 -15.31 -22.60 8.04
CA ARG A 58 -16.46 -22.02 8.76
C ARG A 58 -15.97 -21.16 9.92
N SER A 59 -16.66 -20.04 10.16
CA SER A 59 -16.47 -19.18 11.32
C SER A 59 -17.79 -18.49 11.64
N ASP A 60 -18.41 -18.85 12.76
CA ASP A 60 -19.70 -18.35 13.26
C ASP A 60 -20.75 -18.11 12.16
N ASN A 61 -20.91 -16.88 11.67
CA ASN A 61 -21.90 -16.52 10.64
C ASN A 61 -21.35 -16.47 9.20
N GLN A 62 -20.15 -17.01 8.97
CA GLN A 62 -19.48 -16.98 7.66
C GLN A 62 -18.97 -18.35 7.23
N CYS A 63 -19.34 -18.76 6.01
CA CYS A 63 -18.75 -19.90 5.32
C CYS A 63 -17.85 -19.41 4.18
N GLN A 64 -16.61 -19.87 4.16
CA GLN A 64 -15.65 -19.55 3.11
C GLN A 64 -15.36 -20.78 2.25
N VAL A 65 -15.61 -20.67 0.96
CA VAL A 65 -15.32 -21.72 -0.03
C VAL A 65 -14.06 -21.31 -0.80
N ILE A 66 -13.01 -22.12 -0.71
CA ILE A 66 -11.73 -21.88 -1.38
C ILE A 66 -11.81 -22.47 -2.79
N ILE A 67 -11.75 -21.63 -3.81
CA ILE A 67 -11.82 -22.04 -5.24
C ILE A 67 -10.43 -21.91 -5.90
N GLY A 68 -9.59 -20.99 -5.42
CA GLY A 68 -8.29 -20.66 -6.02
C GLY A 68 -8.39 -19.46 -6.98
N ASN A 69 -7.41 -19.31 -7.87
CA ASN A 69 -7.20 -18.08 -8.67
C ASN A 69 -8.33 -17.75 -9.67
N THR A 70 -9.31 -18.64 -9.84
CA THR A 70 -10.44 -18.45 -10.76
C THR A 70 -11.73 -18.03 -10.04
N VAL A 71 -11.63 -17.56 -8.80
CA VAL A 71 -12.77 -17.26 -7.94
C VAL A 71 -13.66 -16.12 -8.46
N SER A 72 -13.11 -15.17 -9.23
CA SER A 72 -13.89 -14.07 -9.82
C SER A 72 -14.89 -14.58 -10.87
N GLN A 73 -14.56 -15.63 -11.61
CA GLN A 73 -15.46 -16.27 -12.58
C GLN A 73 -16.59 -17.02 -11.86
N ALA A 74 -16.27 -17.73 -10.77
CA ALA A 74 -17.27 -18.39 -9.94
C ALA A 74 -18.19 -17.38 -9.21
N PHE A 75 -17.66 -16.23 -8.80
CA PHE A 75 -18.43 -15.18 -8.13
C PHE A 75 -19.52 -14.60 -9.05
N GLN A 76 -19.20 -14.35 -10.33
CA GLN A 76 -20.18 -13.82 -11.30
C GLN A 76 -21.37 -14.77 -11.49
N GLU A 77 -21.10 -16.07 -11.57
CA GLU A 77 -22.15 -17.10 -11.68
C GLU A 77 -22.96 -17.29 -10.39
N VAL A 78 -22.35 -17.05 -9.22
CA VAL A 78 -23.08 -17.08 -7.95
C VAL A 78 -24.00 -15.86 -7.83
N VAL A 79 -23.52 -14.67 -8.21
CA VAL A 79 -24.31 -13.44 -8.15
C VAL A 79 -25.48 -13.48 -9.14
N SER A 80 -25.31 -14.08 -10.33
CA SER A 80 -26.39 -14.22 -11.31
C SER A 80 -27.53 -15.16 -10.87
N LEU A 81 -27.27 -16.03 -9.89
CA LEU A 81 -28.24 -16.97 -9.32
C LEU A 81 -28.91 -16.45 -8.04
N LEU A 82 -28.46 -15.33 -7.49
CA LEU A 82 -29.05 -14.69 -6.30
C LEU A 82 -30.05 -13.60 -6.72
N PRO A 83 -31.18 -13.43 -6.00
CA PRO A 83 -32.12 -12.34 -6.25
C PRO A 83 -31.44 -10.98 -6.10
N GLY A 84 -31.79 -10.06 -7.00
CA GLY A 84 -31.03 -8.84 -7.34
C GLY A 84 -30.77 -7.81 -6.24
N ASP A 85 -31.21 -8.05 -5.01
CA ASP A 85 -31.08 -7.13 -3.87
C ASP A 85 -29.97 -7.51 -2.87
N MET A 86 -29.27 -8.64 -3.06
CA MET A 86 -28.17 -9.06 -2.18
C MET A 86 -26.84 -8.41 -2.57
N GLN A 87 -26.73 -7.11 -2.34
CA GLN A 87 -25.44 -6.40 -2.29
C GLN A 87 -24.68 -6.76 -1.00
N PRO A 88 -23.33 -6.69 -0.98
CA PRO A 88 -22.53 -7.09 0.18
C PRO A 88 -22.94 -6.32 1.43
N ALA A 89 -23.36 -7.04 2.47
CA ALA A 89 -23.70 -6.49 3.77
C ALA A 89 -22.56 -5.57 4.26
N GLN A 90 -22.87 -4.28 4.40
CA GLN A 90 -22.06 -3.41 5.24
C GLN A 90 -22.22 -3.91 6.69
N PRO A 91 -21.14 -4.01 7.47
CA PRO A 91 -21.25 -4.43 8.85
C PRO A 91 -22.18 -3.47 9.60
N VAL A 92 -23.27 -4.03 10.14
CA VAL A 92 -24.25 -3.31 10.96
C VAL A 92 -23.59 -2.95 12.28
N GLY A 93 -23.59 -1.66 12.58
CA GLY A 93 -23.10 -1.07 13.82
C GLY A 93 -21.93 -0.13 13.57
N LYS A 94 -22.13 1.19 13.74
CA LYS A 94 -21.02 2.15 13.89
C LYS A 94 -20.32 1.81 15.20
N PRO A 95 -19.14 1.17 15.20
CA PRO A 95 -18.48 0.81 16.43
C PRO A 95 -17.88 2.08 17.03
N LYS A 96 -17.88 2.21 18.36
CA LYS A 96 -17.29 3.36 19.05
C LYS A 96 -15.84 3.57 18.58
N LEU A 97 -15.53 4.80 18.16
CA LEU A 97 -14.21 5.22 17.70
C LEU A 97 -13.26 5.33 18.90
N THR A 98 -12.60 4.22 19.26
CA THR A 98 -11.53 4.23 20.27
C THR A 98 -10.19 4.60 19.62
N LEU A 99 -9.34 5.38 20.30
CA LEU A 99 -8.02 5.82 19.81
C LEU A 99 -7.15 4.64 19.31
N ARG A 100 -7.17 3.50 20.01
CA ARG A 100 -6.49 2.25 19.59
C ARG A 100 -6.99 1.71 18.25
N ARG A 101 -8.29 1.82 17.97
CA ARG A 101 -8.92 1.32 16.73
C ARG A 101 -8.68 2.26 15.55
N ILE A 102 -8.62 3.56 15.81
CA ILE A 102 -8.21 4.57 14.81
C ILE A 102 -6.75 4.31 14.42
N GLY A 103 -5.85 4.14 15.40
CA GLY A 103 -4.45 3.80 15.16
C GLY A 103 -4.27 2.49 14.38
N ALA A 104 -4.97 1.43 14.77
CA ALA A 104 -4.96 0.17 14.04
C ALA A 104 -5.51 0.31 12.61
N GLY A 105 -6.59 1.06 12.40
CA GLY A 105 -7.17 1.30 11.08
C GLY A 105 -6.26 2.11 10.16
N ILE A 106 -5.53 3.09 10.69
CA ILE A 106 -4.51 3.85 9.95
C ILE A 106 -3.34 2.95 9.58
N LEU A 107 -2.86 2.13 10.52
CA LEU A 107 -1.78 1.18 10.26
C LEU A 107 -2.19 0.14 9.20
N ASP A 108 -3.41 -0.38 9.28
CA ASP A 108 -3.98 -1.28 8.27
C ASP A 108 -4.13 -0.58 6.92
N ALA A 109 -4.48 0.71 6.90
CA ALA A 109 -4.53 1.52 5.67
C ALA A 109 -3.16 1.64 5.05
N LEU A 110 -2.16 2.03 5.83
CA LEU A 110 -0.79 2.15 5.40
C LEU A 110 -0.25 0.81 4.85
N ILE A 111 -0.35 -0.27 5.63
CA ILE A 111 0.09 -1.61 5.21
C ILE A 111 -0.64 -2.07 3.96
N GLY A 112 -1.96 -1.89 3.91
CA GLY A 112 -2.79 -2.29 2.77
C GLY A 112 -2.44 -1.55 1.48
N THR A 113 -2.09 -0.26 1.59
CA THR A 113 -1.66 0.54 0.43
C THR A 113 -0.21 0.34 0.03
N MET A 114 0.66 -0.12 0.94
CA MET A 114 2.07 -0.40 0.64
C MET A 114 2.27 -1.75 -0.04
N SER A 115 1.50 -2.77 0.31
CA SER A 115 1.73 -4.14 -0.19
C SER A 115 1.80 -4.26 -1.72
N PRO A 116 0.94 -3.58 -2.51
CA PRO A 116 1.03 -3.61 -3.98
C PRO A 116 2.28 -2.91 -4.53
N LEU A 117 2.90 -2.01 -3.75
CA LEU A 117 3.99 -1.15 -4.17
C LEU A 117 5.37 -1.75 -3.91
N ILE A 118 5.44 -2.72 -2.99
CA ILE A 118 6.68 -3.39 -2.60
C ILE A 118 7.51 -3.87 -3.80
N PRO A 119 6.95 -4.55 -4.83
CA PRO A 119 7.76 -5.01 -5.95
C PRO A 119 8.42 -3.86 -6.75
N ALA A 120 7.69 -2.77 -6.98
CA ALA A 120 8.21 -1.61 -7.70
C ALA A 120 9.32 -0.91 -6.91
N ILE A 121 9.11 -0.73 -5.60
CA ILE A 121 10.09 -0.15 -4.67
C ILE A 121 11.36 -0.99 -4.63
N ILE A 122 11.23 -2.32 -4.49
CA ILE A 122 12.38 -3.23 -4.49
C ILE A 122 13.14 -3.13 -5.82
N GLY A 123 12.44 -3.18 -6.95
CA GLY A 123 13.06 -3.05 -8.27
C GLY A 123 13.87 -1.78 -8.42
N GLY A 124 13.26 -0.63 -8.09
CA GLY A 124 13.93 0.67 -8.12
C GLY A 124 15.14 0.74 -7.18
N SER A 125 15.00 0.26 -5.95
CA SER A 125 16.12 0.21 -4.99
C SER A 125 17.29 -0.64 -5.48
N MET A 126 17.04 -1.78 -6.11
CA MET A 126 18.12 -2.66 -6.59
C MET A 126 18.89 -2.04 -7.75
N VAL A 127 18.21 -1.31 -8.64
CA VAL A 127 18.87 -0.54 -9.71
C VAL A 127 19.71 0.60 -9.11
N LYS A 128 19.16 1.32 -8.12
CA LYS A 128 19.89 2.39 -7.43
C LYS A 128 21.11 1.88 -6.66
N LEU A 129 21.00 0.72 -6.02
CA LEU A 129 22.12 0.04 -5.36
C LEU A 129 23.22 -0.32 -6.38
N LEU A 130 22.85 -0.84 -7.55
CA LEU A 130 23.81 -1.11 -8.62
C LEU A 130 24.51 0.17 -9.08
N ALA A 131 23.76 1.25 -9.30
CA ALA A 131 24.32 2.54 -9.68
C ALA A 131 25.34 3.04 -8.65
N MET A 132 24.99 2.96 -7.36
CA MET A 132 25.86 3.32 -6.25
C MET A 132 27.15 2.50 -6.22
N ILE A 133 27.07 1.18 -6.43
CA ILE A 133 28.26 0.32 -6.47
C ILE A 133 29.17 0.70 -7.65
N LEU A 134 28.60 0.94 -8.84
CA LEU A 134 29.37 1.31 -10.04
C LEU A 134 30.07 2.67 -9.90
N GLU A 135 29.43 3.62 -9.22
CA GLU A 135 30.03 4.90 -8.88
C GLU A 135 31.18 4.72 -7.88
N MET A 136 30.94 3.99 -6.79
CA MET A 136 31.92 3.79 -5.73
C MET A 136 33.13 2.95 -6.17
N SER A 137 32.93 1.99 -7.08
CA SER A 137 34.01 1.16 -7.64
C SER A 137 34.84 1.89 -8.70
N GLY A 138 34.48 3.12 -9.08
CA GLY A 138 35.15 3.90 -10.11
C GLY A 138 34.93 3.40 -11.54
N VAL A 139 34.03 2.44 -11.75
CA VAL A 139 33.70 1.92 -13.10
C VAL A 139 32.97 2.98 -13.91
N LEU A 140 32.08 3.73 -13.26
CA LEU A 140 31.43 4.90 -13.83
C LEU A 140 31.90 6.15 -13.11
N THR A 141 32.26 7.18 -13.87
CA THR A 141 32.59 8.49 -13.32
C THR A 141 31.36 9.15 -12.71
N LYS A 142 31.59 9.89 -11.62
CA LYS A 142 30.55 10.69 -10.96
C LYS A 142 29.94 11.67 -11.97
N GLY A 143 28.61 11.70 -12.03
CA GLY A 143 27.89 12.56 -12.97
C GLY A 143 27.85 12.07 -14.42
N SER A 144 28.36 10.88 -14.73
CA SER A 144 28.22 10.31 -16.07
C SER A 144 26.73 10.17 -16.46
N PRO A 145 26.35 10.40 -17.73
CA PRO A 145 24.96 10.29 -18.18
C PRO A 145 24.34 8.92 -17.87
N THR A 146 25.14 7.85 -18.00
CA THR A 146 24.73 6.48 -17.65
C THR A 146 24.35 6.37 -16.18
N LEU A 147 25.16 6.93 -15.28
CA LEU A 147 24.88 6.92 -13.85
C LEU A 147 23.63 7.73 -13.52
N THR A 148 23.43 8.88 -14.18
CA THR A 148 22.22 9.70 -14.04
C THR A 148 20.98 8.92 -14.48
N ILE A 149 21.01 8.26 -15.63
CA ILE A 149 19.89 7.45 -16.14
C ILE A 149 19.58 6.29 -15.18
N LEU A 150 20.61 5.59 -14.67
CA LEU A 150 20.41 4.50 -13.71
C LEU A 150 19.78 5.01 -12.40
N ASN A 151 20.21 6.17 -11.90
CA ASN A 151 19.61 6.80 -10.72
C ASN A 151 18.14 7.17 -10.97
N VAL A 152 17.81 7.74 -12.14
CA VAL A 152 16.42 8.09 -12.51
C VAL A 152 15.54 6.84 -12.62
N ILE A 153 16.04 5.75 -13.21
CA ILE A 153 15.33 4.45 -13.26
C ILE A 153 15.07 3.95 -11.83
N GLY A 154 16.06 4.02 -10.96
CA GLY A 154 15.93 3.61 -9.56
C GLY A 154 14.96 4.49 -8.77
N ASP A 155 14.93 5.79 -9.08
CA ASP A 155 14.09 6.77 -8.40
C ASP A 155 12.64 6.78 -8.87
N GLY A 156 12.32 6.27 -10.07
CA GLY A 156 10.96 6.33 -10.64
C GLY A 156 9.88 5.81 -9.68
N ALA A 157 10.08 4.62 -9.08
CA ALA A 157 9.12 4.05 -8.12
C ALA A 157 9.00 4.90 -6.84
N PHE A 158 10.06 5.57 -6.43
CA PHE A 158 10.06 6.38 -5.22
C PHE A 158 9.50 7.79 -5.46
N PHE A 159 9.84 8.40 -6.58
CA PHE A 159 9.37 9.72 -6.99
C PHE A 159 7.85 9.73 -7.16
N PHE A 160 7.31 8.72 -7.85
CA PHE A 160 5.87 8.54 -8.07
C PHE A 160 5.17 7.74 -6.96
N LEU A 161 5.81 7.55 -5.81
CA LEU A 161 5.21 6.88 -4.66
C LEU A 161 3.85 7.50 -4.25
N PRO A 162 3.66 8.83 -4.22
CA PRO A 162 2.36 9.43 -3.92
C PRO A 162 1.24 8.95 -4.87
N LEU A 163 1.52 8.82 -6.18
CA LEU A 163 0.53 8.40 -7.18
C LEU A 163 0.15 6.93 -7.00
N MET A 164 1.16 6.09 -6.77
CA MET A 164 0.99 4.68 -6.52
C MET A 164 0.21 4.40 -5.23
N VAL A 165 0.48 5.18 -4.18
CA VAL A 165 -0.28 5.15 -2.92
C VAL A 165 -1.70 5.62 -3.16
N ALA A 166 -1.93 6.72 -3.88
CA ALA A 166 -3.27 7.21 -4.19
C ALA A 166 -4.09 6.17 -4.97
N ALA A 167 -3.47 5.47 -5.93
CA ALA A 167 -4.13 4.39 -6.66
C ALA A 167 -4.56 3.24 -5.73
N SER A 168 -3.66 2.78 -4.86
CA SER A 168 -3.94 1.71 -3.91
C SER A 168 -4.95 2.14 -2.83
N ALA A 169 -4.87 3.39 -2.39
CA ALA A 169 -5.78 4.00 -1.43
C ALA A 169 -7.19 4.17 -2.00
N ALA A 170 -7.32 4.52 -3.28
CA ALA A 170 -8.62 4.65 -3.95
C ALA A 170 -9.39 3.32 -3.96
N ILE A 171 -8.69 2.19 -4.19
CA ILE A 171 -9.27 0.85 -4.07
C ILE A 171 -9.74 0.59 -2.63
N LYS A 172 -8.92 0.95 -1.63
CA LYS A 172 -9.25 0.73 -0.21
C LYS A 172 -10.42 1.59 0.27
N PHE A 173 -10.45 2.86 -0.12
CA PHE A 173 -11.48 3.83 0.27
C PHE A 173 -12.70 3.84 -0.67
N LYS A 174 -12.70 3.00 -1.71
CA LYS A 174 -13.76 2.86 -2.71
C LYS A 174 -14.09 4.18 -3.41
N THR A 175 -13.05 4.91 -3.82
CA THR A 175 -13.16 6.17 -4.56
C THR A 175 -12.80 5.96 -6.03
N ASN A 176 -13.05 6.96 -6.86
CA ASN A 176 -12.55 6.93 -8.23
C ASN A 176 -11.01 6.98 -8.26
N MET A 177 -10.38 5.92 -8.79
CA MET A 177 -8.93 5.78 -8.88
C MET A 177 -8.29 6.82 -9.80
N SER A 178 -8.91 7.12 -10.94
CA SER A 178 -8.38 8.10 -11.89
C SER A 178 -8.36 9.51 -11.28
N LEU A 179 -9.41 9.89 -10.53
CA LEU A 179 -9.45 11.17 -9.82
C LEU A 179 -8.40 11.23 -8.70
N ALA A 180 -8.25 10.15 -7.93
CA ALA A 180 -7.22 10.08 -6.89
C ALA A 180 -5.80 10.24 -7.45
N ILE A 181 -5.50 9.55 -8.56
CA ILE A 181 -4.22 9.66 -9.27
C ILE A 181 -4.04 11.08 -9.83
N ALA A 182 -5.08 11.68 -10.40
CA ALA A 182 -5.00 13.03 -10.95
C ALA A 182 -4.67 14.07 -9.86
N ILE A 183 -5.32 14.00 -8.70
CA ILE A 183 -5.06 14.94 -7.59
C ILE A 183 -3.66 14.71 -7.00
N ALA A 184 -3.23 13.45 -6.85
CA ALA A 184 -1.84 13.15 -6.46
C ALA A 184 -0.82 13.61 -7.52
N GLY A 185 -1.20 13.56 -8.80
CA GLY A 185 -0.43 14.06 -9.94
C GLY A 185 -0.15 15.56 -9.84
N VAL A 186 -1.12 16.36 -9.37
CA VAL A 186 -0.92 17.81 -9.14
C VAL A 186 0.22 18.05 -8.15
N LEU A 187 0.30 17.25 -7.08
CA LEU A 187 1.33 17.42 -6.04
C LEU A 187 2.76 17.09 -6.51
N VAL A 188 2.89 16.33 -7.60
CA VAL A 188 4.20 15.98 -8.19
C VAL A 188 4.39 16.57 -9.58
N HIS A 189 3.49 17.47 -10.00
CA HIS A 189 3.58 18.12 -11.30
C HIS A 189 4.85 18.99 -11.34
N PRO A 190 5.68 18.94 -12.41
CA PRO A 190 6.93 19.69 -12.49
C PRO A 190 6.76 21.19 -12.19
N SER A 191 5.75 21.84 -12.78
CA SER A 191 5.48 23.26 -12.51
C SER A 191 5.10 23.55 -11.05
N PHE A 192 4.44 22.62 -10.37
CA PHE A 192 4.11 22.77 -8.96
C PHE A 192 5.36 22.55 -8.09
N ILE A 193 6.22 21.59 -8.43
CA ILE A 193 7.51 21.36 -7.77
C ILE A 193 8.41 22.60 -7.90
N GLU A 194 8.51 23.19 -9.09
CA GLU A 194 9.27 24.41 -9.34
C GLU A 194 8.72 25.59 -8.53
N LEU A 195 7.40 25.76 -8.48
CA LEU A 195 6.76 26.79 -7.68
C LEU A 195 7.07 26.61 -6.18
N MET A 196 7.00 25.39 -5.66
CA MET A 196 7.35 25.09 -4.27
C MET A 196 8.86 25.25 -3.99
N ALA A 197 9.72 25.04 -4.99
CA ALA A 197 11.15 25.31 -4.86
C ALA A 197 11.44 26.81 -4.72
N LYS A 198 10.74 27.66 -5.47
CA LYS A 198 10.79 29.12 -5.32
C LYS A 198 10.27 29.57 -3.96
N ALA A 199 9.14 29.02 -3.51
CA ALA A 199 8.61 29.27 -2.17
C ALA A 199 9.63 28.92 -1.07
N ALA A 200 10.39 27.83 -1.26
CA ALA A 200 11.45 27.43 -0.32
C ALA A 200 12.65 28.41 -0.28
N GLN A 201 12.83 29.22 -1.35
CA GLN A 201 13.86 30.26 -1.42
C GLN A 201 13.38 31.61 -0.87
N GLY A 202 12.14 31.67 -0.34
CA GLY A 202 11.57 32.88 0.25
C GLY A 202 10.71 33.70 -0.69
N GLU A 203 10.43 33.22 -1.91
CA GLU A 203 9.45 33.88 -2.79
C GLU A 203 8.02 33.70 -2.26
N HIS A 204 7.23 34.77 -2.28
CA HIS A 204 5.81 34.69 -1.90
C HIS A 204 5.02 33.91 -2.95
N VAL A 205 4.54 32.74 -2.55
CA VAL A 205 3.60 31.93 -3.34
C VAL A 205 2.26 31.91 -2.64
N GLU A 206 1.23 32.39 -3.33
CA GLU A 206 -0.13 32.44 -2.81
C GLU A 206 -1.11 31.75 -3.76
N PHE A 207 -2.12 31.13 -3.19
CA PHE A 207 -3.28 30.64 -3.92
C PHE A 207 -4.51 31.35 -3.37
N ALA A 208 -5.16 32.17 -4.21
CA ALA A 208 -6.35 32.94 -3.82
C ALA A 208 -6.18 33.72 -2.50
N LEU A 209 -5.08 34.48 -2.37
CA LEU A 209 -4.70 35.28 -1.19
C LEU A 209 -4.33 34.47 0.06
N ILE A 210 -4.15 33.15 -0.06
CA ILE A 210 -3.69 32.28 1.03
C ILE A 210 -2.23 31.90 0.78
N PRO A 211 -1.31 32.15 1.71
CA PRO A 211 0.09 31.77 1.55
C PRO A 211 0.23 30.25 1.51
N VAL A 212 0.97 29.75 0.53
CA VAL A 212 1.24 28.33 0.36
C VAL A 212 2.60 28.01 0.95
N THR A 213 2.64 27.10 1.92
CA THR A 213 3.91 26.64 2.50
C THR A 213 4.69 25.80 1.50
N ALA A 214 5.99 26.03 1.39
CA ALA A 214 6.87 25.23 0.57
C ALA A 214 6.95 23.77 1.07
N VAL A 215 6.31 22.84 0.36
CA VAL A 215 6.25 21.42 0.72
C VAL A 215 6.72 20.56 -0.45
N LYS A 216 7.62 19.61 -0.19
CA LYS A 216 7.97 18.56 -1.15
C LYS A 216 7.10 17.33 -0.92
N TYR A 217 6.20 17.05 -1.87
CA TYR A 217 5.29 15.90 -1.79
C TYR A 217 5.83 14.63 -2.45
N THR A 218 6.89 14.74 -3.26
CA THR A 218 7.57 13.58 -3.85
C THR A 218 8.08 12.65 -2.74
N TYR A 219 8.09 11.34 -3.00
CA TYR A 219 8.52 10.32 -2.02
C TYR A 219 7.64 10.19 -0.76
N THR A 220 6.53 10.94 -0.63
CA THR A 220 5.67 10.90 0.55
C THR A 220 4.47 9.96 0.39
N VAL A 221 4.03 9.38 1.50
CA VAL A 221 2.91 8.41 1.54
C VAL A 221 1.68 9.01 2.21
N ILE A 222 1.85 9.56 3.42
CA ILE A 222 0.74 10.04 4.25
C ILE A 222 -0.10 11.10 3.55
N PRO A 223 0.46 12.15 2.93
CA PRO A 223 -0.35 13.17 2.27
C PRO A 223 -1.26 12.58 1.19
N ALA A 224 -0.75 11.68 0.36
CA ALA A 224 -1.53 11.00 -0.68
C ALA A 224 -2.62 10.08 -0.10
N LEU A 225 -2.31 9.37 0.99
CA LEU A 225 -3.28 8.52 1.69
C LEU A 225 -4.43 9.35 2.29
N VAL A 226 -4.11 10.41 3.03
CA VAL A 226 -5.06 11.30 3.68
C VAL A 226 -5.90 12.04 2.64
N MET A 227 -5.27 12.55 1.58
CA MET A 227 -5.98 13.18 0.47
C MET A 227 -6.97 12.21 -0.18
N THR A 228 -6.56 10.97 -0.47
CA THR A 228 -7.45 9.98 -1.08
C THR A 228 -8.59 9.59 -0.14
N TRP A 229 -8.35 9.60 1.17
CA TRP A 229 -9.40 9.44 2.16
C TRP A 229 -10.37 10.63 2.18
N CYS A 230 -9.88 11.87 2.16
CA CYS A 230 -10.70 13.07 2.05
C CYS A 230 -11.53 13.06 0.76
N LEU A 231 -10.93 12.64 -0.35
CA LEU A 231 -11.59 12.46 -1.65
C LEU A 231 -12.83 11.56 -1.55
N SER A 232 -12.79 10.51 -0.71
CA SER A 232 -13.95 9.63 -0.51
C SER A 232 -15.18 10.36 0.04
N TYR A 233 -14.98 11.42 0.82
CA TYR A 233 -16.08 12.26 1.33
C TYR A 233 -16.46 13.34 0.32
N ILE A 234 -15.47 13.99 -0.29
CA ILE A 234 -15.69 15.03 -1.32
C ILE A 234 -16.49 14.46 -2.49
N GLU A 235 -16.12 13.29 -3.00
CA GLU A 235 -16.81 12.65 -4.11
C GLU A 235 -18.29 12.41 -3.80
N ARG A 236 -18.62 11.92 -2.59
CA ARG A 236 -20.01 11.68 -2.15
C ARG A 236 -20.79 12.98 -1.97
N TRP A 237 -20.13 14.03 -1.51
CA TRP A 237 -20.74 15.35 -1.31
C TRP A 237 -21.02 16.04 -2.65
N VAL A 238 -20.04 16.08 -3.56
CA VAL A 238 -20.21 16.64 -4.91
C VAL A 238 -21.28 15.88 -5.69
N ASP A 239 -21.34 14.55 -5.55
CA ASP A 239 -22.36 13.70 -6.20
C ASP A 239 -23.79 14.09 -5.79
N ARG A 240 -23.99 14.54 -4.55
CA ARG A 240 -25.29 14.98 -4.02
C ARG A 240 -25.71 16.35 -4.52
N ILE A 241 -24.75 17.24 -4.80
CA ILE A 241 -25.04 18.62 -5.24
C ILE A 241 -25.22 18.68 -6.76
N THR A 242 -24.59 17.77 -7.50
CA THR A 242 -24.55 17.82 -8.96
C THR A 242 -25.85 17.26 -9.58
N PRO A 243 -26.58 18.06 -10.40
CA PRO A 243 -27.74 17.56 -11.14
C PRO A 243 -27.39 16.43 -12.11
N ALA A 244 -28.32 15.51 -12.36
CA ALA A 244 -28.09 14.33 -13.20
C ALA A 244 -27.61 14.68 -14.63
N VAL A 245 -28.13 15.77 -15.19
CA VAL A 245 -27.84 16.23 -16.57
C VAL A 245 -26.41 16.75 -16.74
N THR A 246 -25.79 17.28 -15.68
CA THR A 246 -24.43 17.86 -15.73
C THR A 246 -23.37 16.95 -15.11
N LYS A 247 -23.77 15.78 -14.61
CA LYS A 247 -22.95 14.89 -13.79
C LYS A 247 -21.69 14.37 -14.50
N ASN A 248 -21.73 14.24 -15.81
CA ASN A 248 -20.61 13.71 -16.59
C ASN A 248 -19.40 14.66 -16.67
N PHE A 249 -19.59 15.97 -16.51
CA PHE A 249 -18.50 16.95 -16.56
C PHE A 249 -18.37 17.77 -15.28
N LEU A 250 -19.49 18.15 -14.66
CA LEU A 250 -19.50 19.03 -13.49
C LEU A 250 -18.96 18.30 -12.25
N LYS A 251 -19.31 17.02 -12.07
CA LYS A 251 -18.84 16.22 -10.93
C LYS A 251 -17.30 16.10 -10.92
N PRO A 252 -16.62 15.56 -11.95
CA PRO A 252 -15.16 15.43 -11.92
C PRO A 252 -14.45 16.79 -11.82
N MET A 253 -14.98 17.85 -12.46
CA MET A 253 -14.43 19.20 -12.36
C MET A 253 -14.47 19.72 -10.92
N LEU A 254 -15.63 19.66 -10.25
CA LEU A 254 -15.78 20.13 -8.88
C LEU A 254 -14.94 19.31 -7.90
N ILE A 255 -14.85 18.00 -8.11
CA ILE A 255 -14.00 17.13 -7.27
C ILE A 255 -12.54 17.60 -7.33
N VAL A 256 -11.98 17.81 -8.53
CA VAL A 256 -10.59 18.26 -8.68
C VAL A 256 -10.42 19.68 -8.14
N LEU A 257 -11.35 20.59 -8.44
CA LEU A 257 -11.31 21.99 -8.02
C LEU A 257 -11.36 22.16 -6.49
N ILE A 258 -11.98 21.24 -5.77
CA ILE A 258 -12.05 21.27 -4.30
C ILE A 258 -10.91 20.46 -3.69
N ALA A 259 -10.66 19.25 -4.19
CA ALA A 259 -9.71 18.35 -3.57
C ALA A 259 -8.25 18.77 -3.76
N ALA A 260 -7.88 19.34 -4.92
CA ALA A 260 -6.50 19.76 -5.16
C ALA A 260 -6.08 20.96 -4.29
N PRO A 261 -6.85 22.06 -4.19
CA PRO A 261 -6.52 23.14 -3.26
C PRO A 261 -6.54 22.68 -1.79
N LEU A 262 -7.50 21.83 -1.40
CA LEU A 262 -7.52 21.27 -0.05
C LEU A 262 -6.25 20.47 0.26
N ALA A 263 -5.73 19.70 -0.70
CA ALA A 263 -4.49 18.96 -0.52
C ALA A 263 -3.29 19.90 -0.33
N ILE A 264 -3.21 20.97 -1.11
CA ILE A 264 -2.09 21.92 -1.06
C ILE A 264 -2.15 22.79 0.20
N LEU A 265 -3.31 23.36 0.51
CA LEU A 265 -3.49 24.37 1.57
C LEU A 265 -3.65 23.77 2.97
N LEU A 266 -4.15 22.54 3.07
CA LEU A 266 -4.43 21.93 4.37
C LEU A 266 -3.46 20.79 4.66
N ILE A 267 -3.37 19.80 3.77
CA ILE A 267 -2.61 18.58 4.03
C ILE A 267 -1.10 18.85 4.05
N GLY A 268 -0.61 19.74 3.18
CA GLY A 268 0.78 20.20 3.16
C GLY A 268 1.26 20.81 4.48
N PRO A 269 0.69 21.97 4.90
CA PRO A 269 1.10 22.66 6.12
C PRO A 269 0.95 21.79 7.38
N ILE A 270 -0.14 21.03 7.50
CA ILE A 270 -0.35 20.12 8.64
C ILE A 270 0.78 19.08 8.72
N GLY A 271 1.17 18.51 7.58
CA GLY A 271 2.29 17.56 7.51
C GLY A 271 3.61 18.18 7.98
N ILE A 272 3.89 19.41 7.56
CA ILE A 272 5.07 20.16 8.01
C ILE A 272 4.98 20.46 9.50
N TRP A 273 3.87 21.01 10.01
CA TRP A 273 3.75 21.38 11.42
C TRP A 273 3.91 20.19 12.36
N ILE A 274 3.28 19.05 12.04
CA ILE A 274 3.46 17.81 12.79
C ILE A 274 4.91 17.36 12.74
N GLY A 275 5.51 17.36 11.55
CA GLY A 275 6.91 16.98 11.38
C GLY A 275 7.87 17.89 12.14
N SER A 276 7.70 19.21 12.05
CA SER A 276 8.50 20.22 12.74
C SER A 276 8.35 20.11 14.25
N ALA A 277 7.15 19.84 14.77
CA ALA A 277 6.94 19.59 16.19
C ALA A 277 7.70 18.33 16.66
N ILE A 278 7.69 17.26 15.86
CA ILE A 278 8.43 16.03 16.14
C ILE A 278 9.93 16.29 16.06
N SER A 279 10.42 16.98 15.04
CA SER A 279 11.83 17.37 14.92
C SER A 279 12.26 18.21 16.12
N ALA A 280 11.49 19.24 16.49
CA ALA A 280 11.80 20.08 17.64
C ALA A 280 11.88 19.27 18.94
N LEU A 281 10.91 18.38 19.18
CA LEU A 281 10.94 17.47 20.34
C LEU A 281 12.19 16.60 20.33
N VAL A 282 12.50 16.00 19.19
CA VAL A 282 13.64 15.11 18.99
C VAL A 282 14.97 15.83 19.25
N TYR A 283 15.17 17.01 18.67
CA TYR A 283 16.40 17.81 18.88
C TYR A 283 16.48 18.39 20.30
N THR A 284 15.35 18.70 20.94
CA THR A 284 15.32 19.06 22.36
C THR A 284 15.84 17.89 23.22
N ILE A 285 15.33 16.68 22.96
CA ILE A 285 15.79 15.46 23.63
C ILE A 285 17.29 15.20 23.35
N HIS A 286 17.78 15.48 22.15
CA HIS A 286 19.20 15.38 21.80
C HIS A 286 20.08 16.28 22.66
N GLY A 287 19.66 17.53 22.88
CA GLY A 287 20.36 18.47 23.74
C GLY A 287 20.56 17.96 25.18
N TYR A 288 19.60 17.21 25.71
CA TYR A 288 19.69 16.65 27.07
C TYR A 288 20.37 15.27 27.14
N LEU A 289 20.10 14.39 26.17
CA LEU A 289 20.48 12.97 26.23
C LEU A 289 21.74 12.63 25.43
N GLY A 290 22.26 13.53 24.59
CA GLY A 290 23.44 13.32 23.77
C GLY A 290 23.35 12.02 22.96
N TRP A 291 24.28 11.08 23.20
CA TRP A 291 24.38 9.81 22.47
C TRP A 291 23.11 8.92 22.57
N LEU A 292 22.38 8.99 23.68
CA LEU A 292 21.19 8.15 23.88
C LEU A 292 20.04 8.54 22.94
N SER A 293 19.97 9.81 22.56
CA SER A 293 18.98 10.29 21.59
C SER A 293 19.18 9.69 20.19
N VAL A 294 20.43 9.38 19.80
CA VAL A 294 20.76 8.69 18.54
C VAL A 294 20.21 7.26 18.55
N ALA A 295 20.32 6.56 19.69
CA ALA A 295 19.74 5.23 19.84
C ALA A 295 18.21 5.25 19.79
N ILE A 296 17.57 6.21 20.47
CA ILE A 296 16.11 6.39 20.45
C ILE A 296 15.64 6.72 19.03
N MET A 297 16.34 7.61 18.33
CA MET A 297 16.01 7.95 16.95
C MET A 297 16.20 6.77 16.00
N GLY A 298 17.28 6.01 16.13
CA GLY A 298 17.48 4.79 15.36
C GLY A 298 16.35 3.78 15.55
N ALA A 299 15.82 3.65 16.78
CA ALA A 299 14.69 2.78 17.08
C ALA A 299 13.36 3.29 16.47
N LEU A 300 13.15 4.61 16.44
CA LEU A 300 11.94 5.23 15.87
C LEU A 300 12.03 5.39 14.34
N TRP A 301 13.24 5.33 13.76
CA TRP A 301 13.49 5.60 12.34
C TRP A 301 12.64 4.73 11.40
N PRO A 302 12.52 3.40 11.58
CA PRO A 302 11.69 2.58 10.70
C PRO A 302 10.21 3.02 10.68
N LEU A 303 9.68 3.52 11.80
CA LEU A 303 8.31 4.06 11.86
C LEU A 303 8.20 5.38 11.08
N LEU A 304 9.19 6.26 11.20
CA LEU A 304 9.27 7.52 10.45
C LEU A 304 9.48 7.30 8.93
N VAL A 305 10.19 6.24 8.55
CA VAL A 305 10.36 5.83 7.15
C VAL A 305 9.06 5.31 6.58
N MET A 306 8.37 4.41 7.28
CA MET A 306 7.07 3.87 6.84
C MET A 306 6.01 4.96 6.62
N THR A 307 6.04 6.00 7.45
CA THR A 307 5.12 7.14 7.37
C THR A 307 5.57 8.22 6.36
N GLY A 308 6.82 8.17 5.90
CA GLY A 308 7.41 9.20 5.03
C GLY A 308 7.85 10.47 5.76
N MET A 309 7.62 10.57 7.08
CA MET A 309 7.92 11.76 7.88
C MET A 309 9.42 12.00 8.10
N HIS A 310 10.26 10.99 7.88
CA HIS A 310 11.72 11.13 7.91
C HIS A 310 12.26 12.26 7.00
N ARG A 311 11.53 12.67 5.95
CA ARG A 311 11.94 13.76 5.05
C ARG A 311 11.85 15.16 5.67
N VAL A 312 11.10 15.32 6.76
CA VAL A 312 11.04 16.60 7.48
C VAL A 312 12.37 16.94 8.16
N PHE A 313 13.23 15.94 8.41
CA PHE A 313 14.56 16.17 8.93
C PHE A 313 15.55 16.67 7.87
N THR A 314 15.25 16.57 6.57
CA THR A 314 16.19 16.95 5.51
C THR A 314 16.63 18.43 5.56
N PRO A 315 15.74 19.42 5.70
CA PRO A 315 16.16 20.82 5.86
C PRO A 315 17.01 21.02 7.12
N THR A 316 16.64 20.38 8.23
CA THR A 316 17.40 20.47 9.48
C THR A 316 18.79 19.87 9.36
N ILE A 317 18.93 18.71 8.71
CA ILE A 317 20.23 18.10 8.41
C ILE A 317 21.10 19.07 7.59
N ILE A 318 20.56 19.64 6.52
CA ILE A 318 21.30 20.58 5.66
C ILE A 318 21.73 21.81 6.46
N GLN A 319 20.83 22.36 7.28
CA GLN A 319 21.11 23.50 8.13
C GLN A 319 22.20 23.19 9.17
N THR A 320 22.10 22.07 9.89
CA THR A 320 23.11 21.68 10.89
C THR A 320 24.47 21.42 10.25
N ILE A 321 24.52 20.82 9.05
CA ILE A 321 25.76 20.68 8.29
C ILE A 321 26.31 22.04 7.87
N ALA A 322 25.46 22.97 7.44
CA ALA A 322 25.90 24.31 7.06
C ALA A 322 26.45 25.11 8.25
N GLU A 323 25.84 24.98 9.43
CA GLU A 323 26.23 25.71 10.65
C GLU A 323 27.45 25.09 11.35
N THR A 324 27.52 23.75 11.43
CA THR A 324 28.51 23.05 12.26
C THR A 324 29.52 22.20 11.46
N GLY A 325 29.34 22.11 10.14
CA GLY A 325 30.14 21.29 9.24
C GLY A 325 29.86 19.78 9.34
N LYS A 326 29.00 19.33 10.26
CA LYS A 326 28.71 17.90 10.53
C LYS A 326 27.25 17.72 10.94
N GLU A 327 26.73 16.50 10.83
CA GLU A 327 25.43 16.12 11.39
C GLU A 327 25.63 14.92 12.32
N GLY A 328 25.27 15.07 13.59
CA GLY A 328 25.63 14.13 14.64
C GLY A 328 24.49 13.24 15.13
N MET A 329 23.26 13.41 14.63
CA MET A 329 22.07 12.82 15.21
C MET A 329 21.31 11.94 14.22
N VAL A 330 20.76 12.53 13.17
CA VAL A 330 19.83 11.87 12.26
C VAL A 330 20.56 10.89 11.38
N MET A 331 21.59 11.31 10.63
CA MET A 331 22.34 10.45 9.70
C MET A 331 22.98 9.23 10.41
N PRO A 332 23.65 9.38 11.58
CA PRO A 332 24.13 8.21 12.31
C PRO A 332 23.01 7.26 12.75
N SER A 333 21.86 7.79 13.14
CA SER A 333 20.67 6.99 13.49
C SER A 333 20.15 6.19 12.30
N GLU A 334 20.15 6.77 11.09
CA GLU A 334 19.71 6.08 9.87
C GLU A 334 20.58 4.87 9.56
N ILE A 335 21.90 5.02 9.71
CA ILE A 335 22.87 3.93 9.50
C ILE A 335 22.57 2.79 10.48
N GLY A 336 22.44 3.12 11.77
CA GLY A 336 22.12 2.13 12.80
C GLY A 336 20.80 1.40 12.52
N ALA A 337 19.75 2.13 12.15
CA ALA A 337 18.46 1.56 11.80
C ALA A 337 18.55 0.62 10.59
N ASN A 338 19.21 1.04 9.51
CA ASN A 338 19.34 0.24 8.28
C ASN A 338 20.17 -1.03 8.50
N LEU A 339 21.27 -0.94 9.26
CA LEU A 339 22.08 -2.10 9.64
C LEU A 339 21.28 -3.07 10.51
N SER A 340 20.48 -2.57 11.46
CA SER A 340 19.64 -3.40 12.32
C SER A 340 18.55 -4.14 11.54
N LEU A 341 17.94 -3.50 10.53
CA LEU A 341 16.97 -4.10 9.62
C LEU A 341 17.64 -5.19 8.77
N GLY A 342 18.86 -4.92 8.29
CA GLY A 342 19.72 -5.90 7.63
C GLY A 342 19.95 -7.12 8.53
N GLY A 343 20.51 -6.92 9.72
CA GLY A 343 20.79 -7.98 10.68
C GLY A 343 19.55 -8.80 11.07
N SER A 344 18.41 -8.13 11.30
CA SER A 344 17.14 -8.79 11.61
C SER A 344 16.67 -9.67 10.45
N SER A 345 16.80 -9.19 9.20
CA SER A 345 16.42 -9.96 8.02
C SER A 345 17.32 -11.19 7.78
N LEU A 346 18.60 -11.10 8.14
CA LEU A 346 19.55 -12.23 8.13
C LEU A 346 19.28 -13.25 9.25
N ALA A 347 18.82 -12.78 10.42
CA ALA A 347 18.54 -13.64 11.57
C ALA A 347 17.30 -14.54 11.38
N VAL A 348 16.29 -14.09 10.63
CA VAL A 348 15.05 -14.84 10.40
C VAL A 348 15.31 -16.21 9.74
N PRO A 349 16.08 -16.32 8.63
CA PRO A 349 16.47 -17.60 8.05
C PRO A 349 17.20 -18.54 9.03
N TRP A 350 18.07 -18.02 9.90
CA TRP A 350 18.80 -18.83 10.87
C TRP A 350 17.91 -19.36 12.01
N LYS A 351 16.92 -18.60 12.46
CA LYS A 351 15.95 -19.06 13.47
C LYS A 351 14.83 -19.93 12.92
N THR A 352 14.46 -19.81 11.64
CA THR A 352 13.40 -20.63 11.03
C THR A 352 13.91 -21.99 10.55
N LYS A 353 14.33 -22.83 11.51
CA LYS A 353 14.88 -24.18 11.29
C LYS A 353 13.80 -25.29 11.21
N THR A 354 12.54 -24.98 10.88
CA THR A 354 11.47 -26.00 10.78
C THR A 354 11.42 -26.62 9.37
N ARG A 355 11.67 -27.93 9.32
CA ARG A 355 11.98 -28.81 8.17
C ARG A 355 11.01 -28.81 6.96
N ASN A 356 9.89 -28.07 6.99
CA ASN A 356 8.88 -28.07 5.92
C ASN A 356 8.77 -26.77 5.10
N CYS A 357 9.27 -25.63 5.59
CA CYS A 357 9.14 -24.35 4.87
C CYS A 357 10.33 -24.07 3.92
N ALA A 358 11.56 -24.38 4.32
CA ALA A 358 12.74 -24.10 3.50
C ALA A 358 12.76 -24.90 2.18
N ARG A 359 12.46 -26.20 2.25
CA ARG A 359 12.49 -27.10 1.09
C ARG A 359 11.37 -26.81 0.07
N ARG A 360 10.15 -26.47 0.52
CA ARG A 360 9.05 -26.09 -0.38
C ARG A 360 9.23 -24.71 -1.00
N ARG A 361 9.91 -23.77 -0.32
CA ARG A 361 10.17 -22.42 -0.83
C ARG A 361 11.31 -22.40 -1.86
N TRP A 362 12.34 -23.22 -1.67
CA TRP A 362 13.41 -23.39 -2.66
C TRP A 362 12.92 -24.09 -3.93
N LEU A 363 12.16 -25.20 -3.79
CA LEU A 363 11.57 -25.92 -4.93
C LEU A 363 10.52 -25.10 -5.71
N ARG A 364 9.74 -24.23 -5.04
CA ARG A 364 8.78 -23.34 -5.71
C ARG A 364 9.42 -22.12 -6.39
N ARG A 365 10.59 -21.65 -5.94
CA ARG A 365 11.31 -20.51 -6.55
C ARG A 365 12.05 -20.87 -7.84
N HIS A 366 12.43 -22.14 -8.03
CA HIS A 366 13.21 -22.57 -9.21
C HIS A 366 12.44 -23.45 -10.20
N GLN A 367 11.18 -23.78 -9.93
CA GLN A 367 10.33 -24.53 -10.87
C GLN A 367 9.92 -23.80 -12.18
N PRO A 368 9.91 -22.46 -12.30
CA PRO A 368 9.61 -21.82 -13.58
C PRO A 368 10.78 -21.88 -14.57
N LEU A 369 12.02 -22.09 -14.10
CA LEU A 369 13.24 -22.00 -14.93
C LEU A 369 13.55 -23.29 -15.71
N TRP A 370 12.89 -24.40 -15.40
CA TRP A 370 13.19 -25.73 -15.98
C TRP A 370 12.03 -26.38 -16.75
N ARG A 371 11.04 -25.59 -17.20
CA ARG A 371 9.96 -26.10 -18.07
C ARG A 371 10.36 -26.28 -19.55
N GLY A 372 11.64 -26.13 -19.89
CA GLY A 372 12.15 -26.25 -21.26
C GLY A 372 13.00 -27.49 -21.58
N PHE A 373 13.30 -28.36 -20.62
CA PHE A 373 14.13 -29.56 -20.88
C PHE A 373 13.30 -30.85 -20.86
N PRO A 374 13.37 -31.70 -21.90
CA PRO A 374 12.65 -32.97 -21.93
C PRO A 374 13.20 -33.93 -20.87
N ASN A 375 12.30 -34.43 -20.04
CA ASN A 375 12.54 -35.35 -18.94
C ASN A 375 12.91 -36.75 -19.50
N ARG A 376 14.19 -37.15 -19.43
CA ARG A 376 14.59 -38.56 -19.44
C ARG A 376 15.29 -38.87 -18.12
N ARG A 377 14.87 -39.98 -17.49
CA ARG A 377 15.39 -40.63 -16.28
C ARG A 377 14.79 -40.16 -14.95
N TYR A 378 13.69 -40.80 -14.57
CA TYR A 378 13.40 -41.17 -13.17
C TYR A 378 12.51 -42.43 -13.18
N THR A 379 13.13 -43.58 -13.42
CA THR A 379 12.57 -44.92 -13.15
C THR A 379 13.58 -45.68 -12.30
N ALA A 380 13.45 -45.54 -10.99
CA ALA A 380 13.92 -46.47 -9.96
C ALA A 380 13.59 -45.83 -8.60
N TRP A 381 13.28 -46.64 -7.59
CA TRP A 381 12.80 -46.27 -6.25
C TRP A 381 11.28 -46.18 -6.07
N ARG A 382 10.62 -47.29 -6.42
CA ARG A 382 9.49 -47.83 -5.66
C ARG A 382 9.67 -49.35 -5.53
N SER A 383 10.37 -49.77 -4.47
CA SER A 383 10.25 -51.10 -3.82
C SER A 383 11.47 -51.36 -2.93
N ALA A 384 11.38 -50.97 -1.66
CA ALA A 384 11.99 -51.58 -0.47
C ALA A 384 11.64 -50.71 0.74
#